data_AF-A0A2Z3HAZ7-F1
#
_entry.id   AF-A0A2Z3HAZ7-F1
#
_cell.length_a   1.000
_cell.length_b   1.000
_cell.length_c   1.000
_cell.angle_alpha   90.00
_cell.angle_beta   90.00
_cell.angle_gamma   90.00
#
_symmetry.space_group_name_H-M   'P 1'
#
loop_
_entity.id
_entity.type
_entity.pdbx_description
1 polymer ?
#
loop_
_entity_poly.entity_id
_entity_poly.type
_entity_poly.pdbx_seq_one_letter_code
_entity_poly.pdbx_strand_id
1 'polypeptide(L)'
;MSNTPNRASNSAGKPRKKEVTLDLATARQMLPLVRSIVADVQTARQALSRLVPEQERLERHRRDLVWQERQRRYQVADEIAAAEKSWATAVAELNTLGLTLVDDEVGEVDFPTKVNGRTAAFSWLANEEALNHWHYADEESRRPIPADWDKSNTVNATRYRGNQP
;
A
#
# COMPACT_ATOMS: atom_id res chain seq x y z
N MET A 1 37.36 -35.61 -25.79
CA MET A 1 36.57 -35.20 -24.61
C MET A 1 36.84 -33.73 -24.38
N SER A 2 35.94 -32.89 -24.87
CA SER A 2 36.16 -31.44 -25.00
C SER A 2 35.85 -30.71 -23.69
N ASN A 3 36.77 -29.83 -23.31
CA ASN A 3 36.69 -28.94 -22.16
C ASN A 3 35.95 -27.65 -22.56
N THR A 4 34.91 -27.26 -21.83
CA THR A 4 34.35 -25.89 -21.89
C THR A 4 33.63 -25.56 -20.58
N PRO A 5 34.11 -24.58 -19.79
CA PRO A 5 33.34 -23.94 -18.75
C PRO A 5 32.84 -22.57 -19.25
N ASN A 6 31.54 -22.29 -19.10
CA ASN A 6 31.00 -20.95 -18.82
C ASN A 6 29.48 -20.92 -18.94
N ARG A 7 28.80 -20.55 -17.85
CA ARG A 7 27.93 -19.36 -17.84
C ARG A 7 27.55 -19.02 -16.40
N ALA A 8 28.30 -18.12 -15.78
CA ALA A 8 27.81 -17.41 -14.60
C ALA A 8 26.68 -16.48 -15.06
N SER A 9 25.46 -16.76 -14.58
CA SER A 9 24.30 -15.89 -14.72
C SER A 9 24.48 -14.68 -13.79
N ASN A 10 24.90 -13.54 -14.36
CA ASN A 10 24.77 -12.26 -13.68
C ASN A 10 23.28 -11.97 -13.49
N SER A 11 22.80 -12.18 -12.25
CA SER A 11 21.48 -11.77 -11.82
C SER A 11 21.48 -10.24 -11.74
N ALA A 12 20.90 -9.60 -12.75
CA ALA A 12 20.67 -8.16 -12.74
C ALA A 12 19.91 -7.79 -11.46
N GLY A 13 20.57 -7.05 -10.56
CA GLY A 13 19.99 -6.63 -9.30
C GLY A 13 18.71 -5.83 -9.55
N LYS A 14 17.61 -6.26 -8.90
CA LYS A 14 16.37 -5.49 -8.81
C LYS A 14 16.69 -4.05 -8.40
N PRO A 15 16.11 -3.02 -9.03
CA PRO A 15 16.37 -1.64 -8.67
C PRO A 15 16.04 -1.44 -7.18
N ARG A 16 17.03 -1.02 -6.39
CA ARG A 16 16.85 -0.75 -4.96
C ARG A 16 15.84 0.40 -4.84
N LYS A 17 14.62 0.10 -4.37
CA LYS A 17 13.68 1.11 -3.86
C LYS A 17 14.49 1.99 -2.90
N LYS A 18 14.44 3.32 -3.05
CA LYS A 18 15.03 4.24 -2.06
C LYS A 18 14.44 3.84 -0.70
N GLU A 19 15.29 3.48 0.25
CA GLU A 19 14.88 3.17 1.62
C GLU A 19 14.40 4.48 2.27
N VAL A 20 13.12 4.79 2.14
CA VAL A 20 12.47 5.84 2.91
C VAL A 20 12.28 5.28 4.32
N THR A 21 12.76 6.01 5.33
CA THR A 21 12.56 5.67 6.76
C THR A 21 11.85 6.86 7.38
N LEU A 22 10.69 6.63 7.98
CA LEU A 22 9.86 7.62 8.62
C LEU A 22 10.00 7.55 10.14
N ASP A 23 10.06 8.70 10.80
CA ASP A 23 9.85 8.78 12.23
C ASP A 23 8.35 8.78 12.56
N LEU A 24 8.02 8.51 13.83
CA LEU A 24 6.63 8.36 14.28
C LEU A 24 5.80 9.65 14.16
N ALA A 25 6.41 10.82 14.38
CA ALA A 25 5.69 12.09 14.29
C ALA A 25 5.32 12.40 12.83
N THR A 26 6.28 12.19 11.91
CA THR A 26 6.06 12.33 10.48
C THR A 26 4.98 11.36 9.99
N ALA A 27 5.05 10.08 10.38
CA ALA A 27 4.03 9.09 10.01
C ALA A 27 2.62 9.48 10.49
N ARG A 28 2.48 10.00 11.72
CA ARG A 28 1.20 10.50 12.24
C ARG A 28 0.71 11.76 11.53
N GLN A 29 1.60 12.67 11.14
CA GLN A 29 1.23 13.86 10.36
C GLN A 29 0.71 13.49 8.96
N MET A 30 1.19 12.39 8.38
CA MET A 30 0.72 11.89 7.09
C MET A 30 -0.66 11.23 7.18
N LEU A 31 -1.09 10.79 8.36
CA LEU A 31 -2.27 9.94 8.55
C LEU A 31 -3.58 10.50 7.98
N PRO A 32 -3.89 11.82 8.06
CA PRO A 32 -5.11 12.35 7.44
C PRO A 32 -5.15 12.15 5.92
N LEU A 33 -4.02 12.35 5.24
CA LEU A 33 -3.92 12.12 3.80
C LEU A 33 -3.99 10.62 3.48
N VAL A 34 -3.25 9.79 4.22
CA VAL A 34 -3.26 8.33 4.04
C VAL A 34 -4.66 7.75 4.22
N ARG A 35 -5.40 8.23 5.22
CA ARG A 35 -6.79 7.83 5.45
C ARG A 35 -7.69 8.13 4.25
N SER A 36 -7.52 9.29 3.61
CA SER A 36 -8.26 9.63 2.39
C SER A 36 -7.92 8.68 1.25
N ILE A 37 -6.62 8.43 1.01
CA ILE A 37 -6.17 7.56 -0.09
C ILE A 37 -6.65 6.12 0.13
N VAL A 38 -6.59 5.61 1.37
CA VAL A 38 -7.08 4.26 1.71
C VAL A 38 -8.60 4.16 1.56
N ALA A 39 -9.35 5.22 1.85
CA ALA A 39 -10.78 5.25 1.57
C ALA A 39 -11.07 5.12 0.06
N ASP A 40 -10.26 5.73 -0.79
CA ASP A 40 -10.37 5.60 -2.25
C ASP A 40 -10.05 4.17 -2.71
N VAL A 41 -9.00 3.56 -2.16
CA VAL A 41 -8.66 2.13 -2.40
C VAL A 41 -9.85 1.23 -2.04
N GLN A 42 -10.41 1.38 -0.84
CA GLN A 42 -11.52 0.55 -0.36
C GLN A 42 -12.81 0.78 -1.16
N THR A 43 -13.08 2.03 -1.56
CA THR A 43 -14.23 2.36 -2.43
C THR A 43 -14.11 1.68 -3.78
N ALA A 44 -12.95 1.76 -4.42
CA ALA A 44 -12.69 1.09 -5.69
C ALA A 44 -12.75 -0.43 -5.56
N ARG A 45 -12.18 -1.00 -4.49
CA ARG A 45 -12.22 -2.43 -4.19
C ARG A 45 -13.64 -2.93 -3.99
N GLN A 46 -14.46 -2.18 -3.25
CA GLN A 46 -15.87 -2.49 -3.05
C GLN A 46 -16.66 -2.46 -4.37
N ALA A 47 -16.40 -1.47 -5.24
CA ALA A 47 -17.01 -1.43 -6.57
C ALA A 47 -16.65 -2.69 -7.38
N LEU A 48 -15.36 -3.05 -7.45
CA LEU A 48 -14.90 -4.24 -8.15
C LEU A 48 -15.54 -5.52 -7.61
N SER A 49 -15.66 -5.66 -6.28
CA SER A 49 -16.28 -6.83 -5.65
C SER A 49 -17.74 -7.05 -6.06
N ARG A 50 -18.45 -5.98 -6.45
CA ARG A 50 -19.84 -6.05 -6.91
C ARG A 50 -19.94 -6.22 -8.42
N LEU A 51 -19.10 -5.50 -9.17
CA LEU A 51 -19.18 -5.42 -10.63
C LEU A 51 -18.62 -6.65 -11.33
N VAL A 52 -17.52 -7.22 -10.84
CA VAL A 52 -16.87 -8.39 -11.49
C VAL A 52 -17.83 -9.59 -11.55
N PRO A 53 -18.51 -10.01 -10.47
CA PRO A 53 -19.49 -11.10 -10.54
C PRO A 53 -20.67 -10.78 -11.48
N GLU A 54 -21.10 -9.51 -11.54
CA GLU A 54 -22.16 -9.08 -12.47
C GLU A 54 -21.70 -9.24 -13.92
N GLN A 55 -20.48 -8.79 -14.24
CA GLN A 55 -19.88 -8.92 -15.56
C GLN A 55 -19.79 -10.39 -15.97
N GLU A 56 -19.28 -11.25 -15.11
CA GLU A 56 -19.17 -12.68 -15.37
C GLU A 56 -20.55 -13.31 -15.66
N ARG A 57 -21.58 -12.93 -14.90
CA ARG A 57 -22.95 -13.41 -15.13
C ARG A 57 -23.47 -13.01 -16.53
N LEU A 58 -23.22 -11.78 -16.94
CA LEU A 58 -23.61 -11.25 -18.24
C LEU A 58 -22.80 -11.89 -19.38
N GLU A 59 -21.49 -12.13 -19.19
CA GLU A 59 -20.65 -12.82 -20.17
C GLU A 59 -21.08 -14.28 -20.37
N ARG A 60 -21.42 -15.00 -19.29
CA ARG A 60 -21.89 -16.39 -19.37
C ARG A 60 -23.12 -16.57 -20.26
N HIS A 61 -24.03 -15.60 -20.27
CA HIS A 61 -25.28 -15.65 -21.03
C HIS A 61 -25.29 -14.70 -22.24
N ARG A 62 -24.11 -14.27 -22.71
CA ARG A 62 -23.95 -13.18 -23.69
C ARG A 62 -24.82 -13.32 -24.96
N ARG A 63 -25.06 -14.55 -25.41
CA ARG A 63 -25.83 -14.85 -26.63
C ARG A 63 -27.34 -14.63 -26.46
N ASP A 64 -27.84 -14.78 -25.24
CA ASP A 64 -29.27 -14.76 -24.91
C ASP A 64 -29.71 -13.43 -24.29
N LEU A 65 -28.78 -12.49 -24.10
CA LEU A 65 -29.05 -11.18 -23.50
C LEU A 65 -30.04 -10.37 -24.34
N VAL A 66 -31.06 -9.84 -23.67
CA VAL A 66 -31.93 -8.81 -24.23
C VAL A 66 -31.18 -7.49 -24.39
N TRP A 67 -31.75 -6.55 -25.15
CA TRP A 67 -31.09 -5.27 -25.46
C TRP A 67 -30.63 -4.51 -24.20
N GLN A 68 -31.46 -4.46 -23.14
CA GLN A 68 -31.10 -3.81 -21.88
C GLN A 68 -29.89 -4.46 -21.19
N GLU A 69 -29.82 -5.79 -21.19
CA GLU A 69 -28.70 -6.51 -20.59
C GLU A 69 -27.42 -6.38 -21.41
N ARG A 70 -27.52 -6.28 -22.74
CA ARG A 70 -26.37 -5.98 -23.60
C ARG A 70 -25.82 -4.59 -23.30
N GLN A 71 -26.69 -3.59 -23.11
CA GLN A 71 -26.26 -2.25 -22.70
C GLN A 71 -25.59 -2.29 -21.31
N ARG A 72 -26.20 -2.97 -20.33
CA ARG A 72 -25.63 -3.10 -18.99
C ARG A 72 -24.25 -3.78 -19.02
N ARG A 73 -24.05 -4.78 -19.87
CA ARG A 73 -22.75 -5.45 -20.03
C ARG A 73 -21.63 -4.50 -20.43
N TYR A 74 -21.88 -3.57 -21.35
CA TYR A 74 -20.90 -2.54 -21.71
C TYR A 74 -20.67 -1.55 -20.56
N GLN A 75 -21.75 -1.10 -19.91
CA GLN A 75 -21.65 -0.20 -18.75
C GLN A 75 -20.84 -0.80 -17.62
N VAL A 76 -21.09 -2.07 -17.25
CA VAL A 76 -20.33 -2.78 -16.22
C VAL A 76 -18.85 -2.89 -16.60
N ALA A 77 -18.53 -3.15 -17.87
CA ALA A 77 -17.14 -3.20 -18.32
C ALA A 77 -16.43 -1.85 -18.15
N ASP A 78 -17.10 -0.75 -18.50
CA ASP A 78 -16.57 0.61 -18.32
C ASP A 78 -16.45 0.98 -16.84
N GLU A 79 -17.43 0.62 -16.01
CA GLU A 79 -17.42 0.83 -14.55
C GLU A 79 -16.27 0.07 -13.88
N ILE A 80 -15.99 -1.17 -14.32
CA ILE A 80 -14.84 -1.96 -13.85
C ILE A 80 -13.53 -1.28 -14.24
N ALA A 81 -13.37 -0.90 -15.50
CA ALA A 81 -12.14 -0.22 -15.96
C ALA A 81 -11.89 1.09 -15.20
N ALA A 82 -12.95 1.84 -14.88
CA ALA A 82 -12.86 3.04 -14.05
C ALA A 82 -12.43 2.71 -12.61
N ALA A 83 -13.03 1.69 -11.98
CA ALA A 83 -12.69 1.28 -10.63
C ALA A 83 -11.25 0.74 -10.53
N GLU A 84 -10.80 -0.07 -11.50
CA GLU A 84 -9.40 -0.54 -11.58
C GLU A 84 -8.42 0.63 -11.68
N LYS A 85 -8.74 1.64 -12.50
CA LYS A 85 -7.93 2.85 -12.62
C LYS A 85 -7.88 3.62 -11.31
N SER A 86 -9.01 3.84 -10.65
CA SER A 86 -9.07 4.53 -9.36
C SER A 86 -8.25 3.80 -8.29
N TRP A 87 -8.36 2.47 -8.21
CA TRP A 87 -7.55 1.65 -7.31
C TRP A 87 -6.06 1.82 -7.61
N ALA A 88 -5.65 1.69 -8.87
CA ALA A 88 -4.25 1.81 -9.27
C ALA A 88 -3.68 3.21 -8.99
N THR A 89 -4.48 4.27 -9.19
CA THR A 89 -4.09 5.64 -8.85
C THR A 89 -3.88 5.80 -7.35
N ALA A 90 -4.82 5.37 -6.51
CA ALA A 90 -4.70 5.48 -5.05
C ALA A 90 -3.50 4.67 -4.51
N VAL A 91 -3.27 3.47 -5.04
CA VAL A 91 -2.09 2.66 -4.70
C VAL A 91 -0.79 3.35 -5.14
N ALA A 92 -0.77 3.97 -6.31
CA ALA A 92 0.39 4.72 -6.78
C ALA A 92 0.69 5.92 -5.87
N GLU A 93 -0.33 6.62 -5.37
CA GLU A 93 -0.18 7.72 -4.42
C GLU A 93 0.47 7.26 -3.11
N LEU A 94 0.02 6.13 -2.53
CA LEU A 94 0.67 5.54 -1.34
C LEU A 94 2.15 5.22 -1.61
N ASN A 95 2.45 4.61 -2.77
CA ASN A 95 3.82 4.28 -3.15
C ASN A 95 4.69 5.54 -3.34
N THR A 96 4.13 6.63 -3.89
CA THR A 96 4.82 7.92 -4.02
C THR A 96 5.14 8.55 -2.66
N LEU A 97 4.28 8.35 -1.67
CA LEU A 97 4.54 8.73 -0.27
C LEU A 97 5.56 7.80 0.43
N GLY A 98 6.01 6.74 -0.24
CA GLY A 98 6.92 5.74 0.32
C GLY A 98 6.24 4.73 1.24
N LEU A 99 4.90 4.64 1.19
CA LEU A 99 4.10 3.73 2.00
C LEU A 99 3.77 2.46 1.21
N THR A 100 3.46 1.38 1.94
CA THR A 100 3.06 0.11 1.33
C THR A 100 1.63 -0.22 1.73
N LEU A 101 0.76 -0.44 0.75
CA LEU A 101 -0.53 -1.08 1.00
C LEU A 101 -0.29 -2.57 1.23
N VAL A 102 -0.65 -3.06 2.42
CA VAL A 102 -0.46 -4.45 2.84
C VAL A 102 -1.70 -5.28 2.49
N ASP A 103 -2.87 -4.76 2.84
CA ASP A 103 -4.17 -5.40 2.60
C ASP A 103 -5.19 -4.35 2.17
N ASP A 104 -5.80 -4.54 1.00
CA ASP A 104 -6.74 -3.59 0.41
C ASP A 104 -8.18 -3.77 0.89
N GLU A 105 -8.50 -4.91 1.51
CA GLU A 105 -9.80 -5.23 2.05
C GLU A 105 -9.98 -4.58 3.41
N VAL A 106 -9.03 -4.78 4.33
CA VAL A 106 -9.06 -4.14 5.66
C VAL A 106 -8.44 -2.74 5.66
N GLY A 107 -7.77 -2.36 4.57
CA GLY A 107 -7.11 -1.06 4.43
C GLY A 107 -5.88 -0.94 5.32
N GLU A 108 -5.04 -1.98 5.33
CA GLU A 108 -3.79 -2.00 6.08
C GLU A 108 -2.67 -1.32 5.30
N VAL A 109 -1.98 -0.37 5.95
CA VAL A 109 -0.87 0.37 5.36
C VAL A 109 0.34 0.41 6.31
N ASP A 110 1.50 0.14 5.72
CA ASP A 110 2.80 0.18 6.37
C ASP A 110 3.57 1.47 6.06
N PHE A 111 4.06 2.09 7.13
CA PHE A 111 4.97 3.23 7.14
C PHE A 111 6.38 2.73 7.47
N PRO A 112 7.32 2.70 6.51
CA PRO A 112 8.63 2.11 6.72
C PRO A 112 9.43 2.89 7.76
N THR A 113 10.05 2.19 8.70
CA THR A 113 10.86 2.77 9.77
C THR A 113 12.04 1.87 10.16
N LYS A 114 12.84 2.30 11.15
CA LYS A 114 13.91 1.49 11.75
C LYS A 114 13.79 1.50 13.27
N VAL A 115 13.77 0.32 13.87
CA VAL A 115 13.71 0.13 15.32
C VAL A 115 14.96 -0.62 15.74
N ASN A 116 15.77 -0.01 16.60
CA ASN A 116 17.08 -0.55 17.02
C ASN A 116 17.97 -0.95 15.83
N GLY A 117 17.98 -0.13 14.77
CA GLY A 117 18.78 -0.36 13.57
C GLY A 117 18.25 -1.46 12.63
N ARG A 118 17.15 -2.13 12.98
CA ARG A 118 16.48 -3.15 12.15
C ARG A 118 15.30 -2.55 11.38
N THR A 119 15.06 -3.03 10.17
CA THR A 119 13.91 -2.62 9.34
C THR A 119 12.61 -3.02 10.02
N ALA A 120 11.70 -2.07 10.11
CA ALA A 120 10.39 -2.22 10.71
C ALA A 120 9.37 -1.38 9.94
N ALA A 121 8.10 -1.50 10.28
CA ALA A 121 7.06 -0.60 9.83
C ALA A 121 6.17 -0.21 11.01
N PHE A 122 5.65 1.02 10.99
CA PHE A 122 4.41 1.31 11.71
C PHE A 122 3.26 0.84 10.83
N SER A 123 2.34 0.06 11.39
CA SER A 123 1.21 -0.51 10.66
C SER A 123 -0.08 0.14 11.16
N TRP A 124 -0.91 0.59 10.22
CA TRP A 124 -2.22 1.21 10.49
C TRP A 124 -3.33 0.51 9.72
N LEU A 125 -4.47 0.33 10.37
CA LEU A 125 -5.71 -0.16 9.75
C LEU A 125 -6.73 0.97 9.56
N ALA A 126 -7.54 0.89 8.50
CA ALA A 126 -8.56 1.90 8.20
C ALA A 126 -9.56 2.15 9.35
N ASN A 127 -9.83 1.12 10.17
CA ASN A 127 -10.71 1.20 11.34
C ASN A 127 -10.04 1.78 12.60
N GLU A 128 -8.73 2.06 12.57
CA GLU A 128 -8.00 2.67 13.67
C GLU A 128 -8.01 4.20 13.58
N GLU A 129 -8.24 4.87 14.70
CA GLU A 129 -8.22 6.34 14.76
C GLU A 129 -6.80 6.90 14.60
N ALA A 130 -5.80 6.20 15.16
CA ALA A 130 -4.41 6.64 15.23
C ALA A 130 -3.43 5.50 14.91
N LEU A 131 -2.20 5.88 14.57
CA LEU A 131 -1.08 4.97 14.35
C LEU A 131 -0.56 4.45 15.69
N ASN A 132 -0.95 3.23 16.05
CA ASN A 132 -0.71 2.63 17.37
C ASN A 132 0.11 1.33 17.32
N HIS A 133 0.36 0.78 16.14
CA HIS A 133 1.03 -0.50 16.00
C HIS A 133 2.29 -0.41 15.12
N TRP A 134 3.20 -1.34 15.36
CA TRP A 134 4.41 -1.54 14.57
C TRP A 134 4.78 -3.03 14.53
N HIS A 135 5.62 -3.41 13.59
CA HIS A 135 6.21 -4.75 13.52
C HIS A 135 7.57 -4.69 12.82
N TYR A 136 8.38 -5.73 12.99
CA TYR A 136 9.59 -5.89 12.18
C TYR A 136 9.23 -6.42 10.80
N ALA A 137 10.07 -6.13 9.80
CA ALA A 137 9.79 -6.54 8.41
C ALA A 137 9.79 -8.07 8.20
N ASP A 138 10.37 -8.84 9.13
CA ASP A 138 10.38 -10.30 9.16
C ASP A 138 9.26 -10.91 10.01
N GLU A 139 8.33 -10.08 10.52
CA GLU A 139 7.23 -10.50 11.38
C GLU A 139 5.89 -9.98 10.86
N GLU A 140 4.87 -10.82 10.89
CA GLU A 140 3.47 -10.43 10.60
C GLU A 140 2.75 -9.87 11.84
N SER A 141 3.28 -10.15 13.04
CA SER A 141 2.60 -9.81 14.30
C SER A 141 2.77 -8.33 14.65
N ARG A 142 1.64 -7.60 14.65
CA ARG A 142 1.55 -6.20 15.07
C ARG A 142 1.71 -6.08 16.59
N ARG A 143 2.55 -5.15 17.02
CA ARG A 143 2.85 -4.84 18.43
C ARG A 143 2.44 -3.41 18.74
N PRO A 144 1.96 -3.11 19.96
CA PRO A 144 1.68 -1.72 20.33
C PRO A 144 2.97 -0.89 20.31
N ILE A 145 2.86 0.35 19.85
CA ILE A 145 3.93 1.34 19.91
C ILE A 145 4.15 1.71 21.39
N PRO A 146 5.38 1.58 21.92
CA PRO A 146 5.70 1.98 23.28
C PRO A 146 5.48 3.49 23.54
N ALA A 147 4.91 3.84 24.68
CA ALA A 147 4.55 5.23 25.02
C ALA A 147 5.76 6.18 25.18
N ASP A 148 6.97 5.63 25.34
CA ASP A 148 8.22 6.39 25.41
C ASP A 148 8.75 6.79 24.02
N TRP A 149 8.28 6.17 22.93
CA TRP A 149 8.64 6.56 21.56
C TRP A 149 8.09 7.92 21.18
N ASP A 150 6.97 8.31 21.80
CA ASP A 150 6.40 9.65 21.68
C ASP A 150 7.33 10.74 22.24
N LYS A 151 8.01 10.44 23.35
CA LYS A 151 8.86 11.38 24.08
C LYS A 151 10.25 11.51 23.46
N SER A 152 10.77 10.44 22.87
CA SER A 152 12.11 10.42 22.29
C SER A 152 12.21 11.26 21.00
N ASN A 153 11.12 11.35 20.24
CA ASN A 153 11.11 12.11 18.99
C ASN A 153 11.16 13.63 19.21
N THR A 154 10.59 14.12 20.32
CA THR A 154 10.66 15.54 20.72
C THR A 154 12.08 15.98 21.08
N VAL A 155 12.89 15.08 21.64
CA VAL A 155 14.27 15.37 22.08
C VAL A 155 15.25 15.41 20.90
N ASN A 156 15.04 14.59 19.87
CA ASN A 156 15.95 14.53 18.72
C ASN A 156 15.72 15.67 17.71
N ALA A 157 14.50 16.17 17.53
CA ALA A 157 14.22 17.30 16.64
C ALA A 157 14.92 18.61 17.06
N THR A 158 15.23 18.77 18.36
CA THR A 158 15.89 19.98 18.88
C THR A 158 17.40 20.01 18.59
N ARG A 159 18.02 18.89 18.22
CA ARG A 159 19.49 18.79 18.07
C ARG A 159 20.01 19.00 16.64
N TYR A 160 19.12 19.17 15.65
CA TYR A 160 19.50 19.37 14.24
C TYR A 160 19.22 20.80 13.73
N ARG A 161 19.53 21.82 14.55
CA ARG A 161 19.64 23.21 14.08
C ARG A 161 20.96 23.80 14.58
N GLY A 162 22.01 23.65 13.78
CA GLY A 162 23.27 24.37 14.00
C GLY A 162 24.51 23.55 13.66
N ASN A 163 24.91 23.59 12.39
CA ASN A 163 26.27 23.98 12.01
C ASN A 163 26.40 23.92 10.49
N GLN A 164 26.59 25.09 9.89
CA GLN A 164 27.08 25.23 8.53
C GLN A 164 28.28 26.19 8.60
N PRO A 165 29.43 25.83 8.03
CA PRO A 165 30.62 26.69 8.02
C PRO A 165 30.44 27.93 7.14
#